data_AF-A0A955HH44-F1
#
_entry.id   AF-A0A955HH44-F1
#
_cell.length_a   1.000
_cell.length_b   1.000
_cell.length_c   1.000
_cell.angle_alpha   90.00
_cell.angle_beta   90.00
_cell.angle_gamma   90.00
#
_symmetry.space_group_name_H-M   'P 1'
#
loop_
_entity.id
_entity.type
_entity.pdbx_description
1 polymer ?
#
loop_
_entity_poly.entity_id
_entity_poly.type
_entity_poly.pdbx_seq_one_letter_code
_entity_poly.pdbx_strand_id
1 'polypeptide(L)' 'MTIQELREKECAELERILGEKRSTLNHDQFLRRARQSDKKVSSQSSLRREIALICQVMSEKACV' A
#
# COMPACT_ATOMS: atom_id res chain seq x y z
N MET A 1 5.87 -4.48 -7.19
CA MET A 1 4.93 -3.77 -8.07
C MET A 1 5.60 -2.50 -8.59
N THR A 2 5.70 -2.37 -9.89
CA THR A 2 6.32 -1.24 -10.58
C THR A 2 5.29 -0.15 -10.88
N ILE A 3 5.76 1.05 -11.19
CA ILE A 3 4.89 2.14 -11.61
C ILE A 3 4.15 1.84 -12.92
N GLN A 4 4.77 1.06 -13.80
CA GLN A 4 4.19 0.70 -15.10
C GLN A 4 3.02 -0.27 -14.93
N GLU A 5 3.19 -1.30 -14.09
CA GLU A 5 2.10 -2.22 -13.72
C GLU A 5 0.91 -1.49 -13.08
N LEU A 6 1.16 -0.44 -12.29
CA LEU A 6 0.10 0.38 -11.68
C LEU A 6 -0.65 1.23 -12.70
N ARG A 7 0.06 1.77 -13.70
CA ARG A 7 -0.56 2.58 -14.76
C ARG A 7 -1.48 1.80 -15.68
N GLU A 8 -1.34 0.48 -15.74
CA GLU A 8 -2.22 -0.39 -16.53
C GLU A 8 -3.55 -0.72 -15.80
N LYS A 9 -3.62 -0.51 -14.48
CA LYS A 9 -4.79 -0.85 -13.65
C LYS A 9 -5.87 0.22 -13.69
N GLU A 10 -7.13 -0.17 -13.58
CA GLU A 10 -8.25 0.75 -13.44
C GLU A 10 -8.27 1.43 -12.06
N CYS A 11 -8.89 2.61 -11.95
CA CYS A 11 -8.97 3.35 -10.69
C CYS A 11 -9.57 2.51 -9.54
N ALA A 12 -10.64 1.76 -9.81
CA ALA A 12 -11.28 0.88 -8.83
C ALA A 12 -10.31 -0.22 -8.32
N GLU A 13 -9.45 -0.74 -9.20
CA GLU A 13 -8.44 -1.72 -8.79
C GLU A 13 -7.33 -1.06 -7.96
N LEU A 14 -6.91 0.15 -8.33
CA LEU A 14 -5.93 0.93 -7.58
C LEU A 14 -6.46 1.28 -6.17
N GLU A 15 -7.72 1.67 -6.04
CA GLU A 15 -8.40 1.91 -4.75
C GLU A 15 -8.42 0.65 -3.89
N ARG A 16 -8.79 -0.49 -4.47
CA ARG A 16 -8.80 -1.79 -3.78
C ARG A 16 -7.41 -2.13 -3.25
N ILE A 17 -6.37 -2.02 -4.09
CA ILE A 17 -4.99 -2.31 -3.71
C ILE A 17 -4.51 -1.32 -2.64
N LEU A 18 -4.83 -0.02 -2.77
CA LEU A 18 -4.49 0.99 -1.78
C LEU A 18 -5.10 0.66 -0.40
N GLY A 19 -6.37 0.26 -0.38
CA GLY A 19 -7.08 -0.16 0.83
C GLY A 19 -6.41 -1.36 1.51
N GLU A 20 -6.08 -2.40 0.74
CA GLU A 20 -5.36 -3.57 1.26
C GLU A 20 -4.02 -3.19 1.87
N LYS A 21 -3.20 -2.40 1.16
CA LYS A 21 -1.88 -1.99 1.61
C LYS A 21 -1.94 -1.13 2.87
N ARG A 22 -2.92 -0.21 2.96
CA ARG A 22 -3.16 0.59 4.18
C ARG A 22 -3.59 -0.29 5.36
N SER A 23 -4.46 -1.26 5.12
CA SER A 23 -4.90 -2.22 6.14
C SER A 23 -3.73 -3.03 6.69
N THR A 24 -2.89 -3.58 5.81
CA THR A 24 -1.67 -4.30 6.21
C THR A 24 -0.73 -3.40 7.00
N LEU A 25 -0.48 -2.17 6.55
CA LEU A 25 0.39 -1.24 7.26
C LEU A 25 -0.16 -0.91 8.67
N ASN A 26 -1.47 -0.72 8.80
CA ASN A 26 -2.12 -0.45 10.08
C ASN A 26 -2.04 -1.68 11.01
N HIS A 27 -2.26 -2.88 10.48
CA HIS A 27 -2.12 -4.12 11.23
C HIS A 27 -0.69 -4.31 11.75
N ASP A 28 0.32 -4.11 10.90
CA ASP A 28 1.73 -4.20 11.29
C ASP A 28 2.10 -3.16 12.35
N GLN A 29 1.55 -1.94 12.25
CA GLN A 29 1.75 -0.91 13.27
C GLN A 29 1.09 -1.28 14.59
N PHE A 30 -0.11 -1.85 14.56
CA PHE A 30 -0.80 -2.34 15.74
C PHE A 30 0.00 -3.47 16.43
N LEU A 31 0.45 -4.47 15.68
CA LEU A 31 1.26 -5.58 16.20
C LEU A 31 2.57 -5.10 16.83
N ARG A 32 3.26 -4.15 16.18
CA ARG A 32 4.48 -3.52 16.75
C ARG A 32 4.19 -2.79 18.05
N ARG A 33 3.09 -2.03 18.13
CA ARG A 33 2.67 -1.35 19.37
C ARG A 33 2.33 -2.37 20.48
N ALA A 34 1.70 -3.47 20.12
CA ALA A 34 1.38 -4.58 21.01
C ALA A 34 2.60 -5.43 21.42
N ARG A 35 3.82 -5.10 20.95
CA ARG A 35 5.06 -5.91 21.10
C ARG A 35 4.93 -7.35 20.59
N GLN A 36 3.91 -7.64 19.77
CA GLN A 36 3.73 -8.91 19.07
C GLN A 36 4.47 -8.83 17.73
N SER A 37 5.80 -8.77 17.76
CA SER A 37 6.58 -8.73 16.52
C SER A 37 6.75 -10.15 15.98
N ASP A 38 5.72 -10.67 15.32
CA ASP A 38 5.82 -11.93 14.59
C ASP A 38 6.76 -11.77 13.38
N LYS A 39 7.57 -12.81 13.10
CA LYS A 39 8.78 -12.77 12.26
C LYS A 39 8.55 -12.59 10.74
N LYS A 40 7.45 -11.96 10.32
CA LYS A 40 7.15 -11.64 8.90
C LYS A 40 6.68 -10.20 8.70
N VAL A 41 7.33 -9.24 9.36
CA VAL A 41 7.07 -7.83 9.05
C VAL A 41 7.68 -7.54 7.68
N SER A 42 6.86 -7.55 6.63
CA SER A 42 7.23 -6.89 5.37
C SER A 42 7.73 -5.50 5.72
N SER A 43 8.89 -5.09 5.19
CA SER A 43 9.51 -3.83 5.62
C SER A 43 8.49 -2.69 5.49
N GLN A 44 8.11 -2.05 6.60
CA GLN A 44 7.11 -0.97 6.59
C GLN A 44 7.53 0.15 5.62
N SER A 45 8.84 0.32 5.39
CA SER A 45 9.37 1.23 4.37
C SER A 45 8.95 0.83 2.95
N SER A 46 8.95 -0.47 2.62
CA SER A 46 8.49 -0.98 1.33
C SER A 46 6.98 -0.78 1.15
N LEU A 47 6.19 -1.10 2.17
CA LEU A 47 4.72 -0.88 2.16
C LEU A 47 4.36 0.60 1.99
N ARG A 48 5.03 1.51 2.72
CA ARG A 48 4.83 2.96 2.57
C ARG A 48 5.22 3.46 1.19
N ARG A 49 6.31 2.92 0.62
CA ARG A 49 6.74 3.26 -0.75
C ARG A 49 5.71 2.79 -1.79
N GLU A 50 5.17 1.58 -1.64
CA GLU A 50 4.11 1.08 -2.53
C GLU A 50 2.85 1.92 -2.44
N ILE A 51 2.40 2.29 -1.23
CA ILE A 51 1.25 3.19 -1.03
C ILE A 51 1.49 4.54 -1.73
N ALA A 52 2.68 5.12 -1.57
CA ALA A 52 3.01 6.40 -2.21
C ALA A 52 2.96 6.31 -3.75
N LEU A 53 3.48 5.22 -4.32
CA LEU A 53 3.43 4.98 -5.77
C LEU A 53 2.00 4.83 -6.27
N ILE A 54 1.14 4.11 -5.55
CA ILE A 54 -0.28 3.96 -5.90
C ILE A 54 -0.98 5.32 -5.87
N CYS A 55 -0.80 6.10 -4.79
CA CYS A 55 -1.39 7.44 -4.68
C CYS A 55 -0.92 8.38 -5.81
N GLN A 56 0.36 8.30 -6.18
CA GLN A 56 0.90 9.08 -7.29
C GLN A 56 0.20 8.71 -8.61
N VAL A 57 0.12 7.41 -8.94
CA VAL A 57 -0.54 6.96 -10.18
C VAL A 57 -2.03 7.30 -10.19
N MET A 58 -2.72 7.17 -9.04
CA MET A 58 -4.12 7.59 -8.93
C MET A 58 -4.30 9.08 -9.17
N SER A 59 -3.36 9.91 -8.67
CA SER A 59 -3.36 11.36 -8.91
C SER A 59 -3.11 11.69 -10.38
N GLU A 60 -2.14 11.00 -11.02
CA GLU A 60 -1.87 11.13 -12.46
C GLU A 60 -3.10 10.73 -13.31
N LYS A 61 -3.89 9.77 -12.85
CA LYS A 61 -5.10 9.28 -13.51
C LYS A 61 -6.38 10.05 -13.17
N ALA A 62 -6.32 11.02 -12.26
CA ALA A 62 -7.49 11.71 -11.72
C ALA A 62 -8.57 10.76 -11.17
N CYS A 63 -8.16 9.66 -10.52
CA CYS A 63 -9.07 8.82 -9.74
C CYS A 63 -9.60 9.63 -8.54
N VAL A 64 -10.90 9.57 -8.26
CA VAL A 64 -11.61 10.43 -7.30
C VAL A 64 -11.71 9.78 -5.93
#